data_AF-A0AAP4EGF5-F1
#
_entry.id   AF-A0AAP4EGF5-F1
#
_cell.length_a   1.000
_cell.length_b   1.000
_cell.length_c   1.000
_cell.angle_alpha   90.00
_cell.angle_beta   90.00
_cell.angle_gamma   90.00
#
_symmetry.space_group_name_H-M   'P 1'
#
loop_
_entity.id
_entity.type
_entity.pdbx_description
1 polymer ?
#
loop_
_entity_poly.entity_id
_entity_poly.type
_entity_poly.pdbx_seq_one_letter_code
_entity_poly.pdbx_strand_id
1 'polypeptide(L)'
;MNNNTIVLTKKQEEEINKCEIIDKCKEKKVKNPKFSDYIEPFVSVKMSERIKDCGGFLMLLADLKLEHKKLHQGNFCKNRFCPMCSWRMALKDSLEISILMEHLMLEENKEFIFLTLTTPNVTGEELEQAIKEYNKAFERLMKLKEVKLIVKGYIRKLEVTYQGEKYITKKLWRKKKEYYENKGLKVGDLEPNYDTYNPHFHVVIAVNKSYFGNRTYISRERWLELWKKSMKD
;
A
#
# COMPACT_ATOMS: atom_id res chain seq x y z
N MET A 1 20.13 -31.06 25.58
CA MET A 1 19.30 -29.84 25.46
C MET A 1 18.22 -29.93 26.53
N ASN A 2 18.31 -29.10 27.57
CA ASN A 2 17.29 -29.09 28.63
C ASN A 2 15.99 -28.51 28.08
N ASN A 3 15.01 -29.39 27.82
CA ASN A 3 13.63 -29.00 27.58
C ASN A 3 12.96 -28.65 28.91
N ASN A 4 13.38 -27.53 29.51
CA ASN A 4 12.60 -26.91 30.58
C ASN A 4 11.37 -26.27 29.94
N THR A 5 10.31 -27.06 29.74
CA THR A 5 8.97 -26.55 29.46
C THR A 5 8.53 -25.78 30.70
N ILE A 6 8.71 -24.46 30.68
CA ILE A 6 8.20 -23.57 31.72
C ILE A 6 6.67 -23.62 31.62
N VAL A 7 6.02 -24.20 32.63
CA VAL A 7 4.56 -24.16 32.75
C VAL A 7 4.18 -22.73 33.13
N LEU A 8 3.44 -22.07 32.24
CA LEU A 8 3.01 -20.69 32.44
C LEU A 8 1.98 -20.62 33.58
N THR A 9 2.09 -19.60 34.42
CA THR A 9 1.06 -19.27 35.40
C THR A 9 -0.16 -18.65 34.71
N LYS A 10 -1.36 -18.77 35.28
CA LYS A 10 -2.59 -18.13 34.75
C LYS A 10 -2.42 -16.62 34.48
N LYS A 11 -1.63 -15.94 35.31
CA LYS A 11 -1.29 -14.52 35.13
C LYS A 11 -0.43 -14.28 33.88
N GLN A 12 0.54 -15.15 33.61
CA GLN A 12 1.35 -15.10 32.39
C GLN A 12 0.52 -15.45 31.15
N GLU A 13 -0.46 -16.37 31.24
CA GLU A 13 -1.41 -16.63 30.16
C GLU A 13 -2.30 -15.42 29.84
N GLU A 14 -2.78 -14.70 30.86
CA GLU A 14 -3.52 -13.45 30.69
C GLU A 14 -2.68 -12.33 30.05
N GLU A 15 -1.41 -12.20 30.43
CA GLU A 15 -0.46 -11.23 29.84
C GLU A 15 -0.03 -11.60 28.41
N ILE A 16 -0.04 -12.88 28.05
CA ILE A 16 0.13 -13.34 26.67
C ILE A 16 -1.12 -13.02 25.84
N ASN A 17 -2.31 -13.19 26.41
CA ASN A 17 -3.57 -12.84 25.74
C ASN A 17 -3.70 -11.32 25.50
N LYS A 18 -3.07 -10.47 26.31
CA LYS A 18 -2.94 -9.02 26.09
C LYS A 18 -1.73 -8.66 25.22
N CYS A 19 -1.46 -9.42 24.16
CA CYS A 19 -0.36 -9.14 23.24
C CYS A 19 -0.87 -8.36 22.02
N GLU A 20 -0.46 -7.10 21.87
CA GLU A 20 -0.81 -6.28 20.70
C GLU A 20 -0.45 -6.92 19.36
N ILE A 21 0.63 -7.70 19.31
CA ILE A 21 1.04 -8.41 18.09
C ILE A 21 -0.02 -9.46 17.72
N ILE A 22 -0.59 -10.16 18.70
CA ILE A 22 -1.64 -11.15 18.49
C ILE A 22 -2.93 -10.45 18.04
N ASP A 23 -3.31 -9.34 18.65
CA ASP A 23 -4.50 -8.58 18.26
C ASP A 23 -4.42 -8.06 16.82
N LYS A 24 -3.27 -7.46 16.46
CA LYS A 24 -3.01 -7.02 15.08
C LYS A 24 -3.06 -8.20 14.10
N CYS A 25 -2.49 -9.36 14.46
CA CYS A 25 -2.59 -10.57 13.64
C CYS A 25 -4.04 -11.07 13.50
N LYS A 26 -4.83 -11.03 14.58
CA LYS A 26 -6.22 -11.51 14.61
C LYS A 26 -7.09 -10.75 13.62
N GLU A 27 -7.01 -9.42 13.59
CA GLU A 27 -7.74 -8.61 12.61
C GLU A 27 -7.47 -9.01 11.16
N LYS A 28 -6.22 -9.37 10.85
CA LYS A 28 -5.84 -9.75 9.48
C LYS A 28 -6.20 -11.21 9.21
N LYS A 29 -6.09 -12.09 10.22
CA LYS A 29 -6.44 -13.51 10.12
C LYS A 29 -7.94 -13.72 9.89
N VAL A 30 -8.81 -12.90 10.47
CA VAL A 30 -10.27 -12.93 10.22
C VAL A 30 -10.61 -12.75 8.73
N LYS A 31 -9.75 -12.09 7.96
CA LYS A 31 -9.92 -11.93 6.50
C LYS A 31 -9.44 -13.13 5.68
N ASN A 32 -8.71 -14.06 6.30
CA ASN A 32 -8.04 -15.16 5.62
C ASN A 32 -9.01 -16.20 5.02
N PRO A 33 -10.12 -16.60 5.68
CA PRO A 33 -11.07 -17.54 5.08
C PRO A 33 -11.64 -17.02 3.76
N LYS A 34 -12.19 -15.79 3.77
CA LYS A 34 -12.70 -15.13 2.55
C LYS A 34 -11.65 -15.04 1.44
N PHE A 35 -10.39 -14.73 1.79
CA PHE A 35 -9.30 -14.70 0.83
C PHE A 35 -8.97 -16.10 0.29
N SER A 36 -8.95 -17.11 1.16
CA SER A 36 -8.64 -18.50 0.81
C SER A 36 -9.64 -19.04 -0.21
N ASP A 37 -10.92 -18.81 0.00
CA ASP A 37 -11.98 -19.29 -0.90
C ASP A 37 -11.87 -18.61 -2.27
N TYR A 38 -11.59 -17.30 -2.28
CA TYR A 38 -11.45 -16.53 -3.51
C TYR A 38 -10.24 -16.93 -4.35
N ILE A 39 -9.10 -17.20 -3.70
CA ILE A 39 -7.82 -17.43 -4.40
C ILE A 39 -7.62 -18.88 -4.82
N GLU A 40 -8.38 -19.83 -4.25
CA GLU A 40 -8.23 -21.27 -4.45
C GLU A 40 -8.17 -21.70 -5.93
N PRO A 41 -9.02 -21.18 -6.86
CA PRO A 41 -8.96 -21.55 -8.27
C PRO A 41 -7.70 -21.07 -9.00
N PHE A 42 -6.98 -20.10 -8.43
CA PHE A 42 -5.86 -19.40 -9.07
C PHE A 42 -4.49 -19.85 -8.55
N VAL A 43 -4.45 -20.84 -7.64
CA VAL A 43 -3.20 -21.31 -7.01
C VAL A 43 -3.15 -22.83 -6.99
N SER A 44 -1.95 -23.39 -6.84
CA SER A 44 -1.79 -24.83 -6.66
C SER A 44 -2.39 -25.31 -5.33
N VAL A 45 -2.79 -26.59 -5.26
CA VAL A 45 -3.32 -27.23 -4.05
C VAL A 45 -2.40 -27.00 -2.84
N LYS A 46 -1.08 -27.21 -3.02
CA LYS A 46 -0.06 -26.96 -1.99
C LYS A 46 -0.03 -25.52 -1.50
N MET A 47 -0.28 -24.54 -2.38
CA MET A 47 -0.33 -23.13 -1.98
C MET A 47 -1.65 -22.81 -1.28
N SER A 48 -2.77 -23.38 -1.73
CA SER A 48 -4.09 -23.24 -1.06
C SER A 48 -4.02 -23.70 0.39
N GLU A 49 -3.45 -24.88 0.66
CA GLU A 49 -3.22 -25.39 2.03
C GLU A 49 -2.39 -24.42 2.88
N ARG A 50 -1.27 -23.93 2.34
CA ARG A 50 -0.43 -22.95 3.04
C ARG A 50 -1.17 -21.63 3.32
N ILE A 51 -2.07 -21.21 2.45
CA ILE A 51 -2.88 -19.99 2.62
C ILE A 51 -3.90 -20.21 3.76
N LYS A 52 -4.60 -21.35 3.77
CA LYS A 52 -5.54 -21.73 4.84
C LYS A 52 -4.87 -21.66 6.22
N ASP A 53 -3.68 -22.25 6.31
CA ASP A 53 -2.93 -22.33 7.57
C ASP A 53 -2.14 -21.05 7.93
N CYS A 54 -2.04 -20.08 7.03
CA CYS A 54 -1.16 -18.92 7.18
C CYS A 54 -1.40 -18.15 8.50
N GLY A 55 -0.38 -18.00 9.33
CA GLY A 55 -0.45 -17.32 10.62
C GLY A 55 -1.21 -18.08 11.71
N GLY A 56 -1.45 -19.38 11.53
CA GLY A 56 -2.00 -20.27 12.56
C GLY A 56 -0.99 -20.60 13.67
N PHE A 57 0.30 -20.45 13.41
CA PHE A 57 1.40 -20.63 14.36
C PHE A 57 2.27 -19.38 14.41
N LEU A 58 2.51 -18.87 15.61
CA LEU A 58 3.41 -17.75 15.90
C LEU A 58 4.27 -18.10 17.11
N MET A 59 5.58 -17.91 16.98
CA MET A 59 6.54 -18.00 18.07
C MET A 59 7.10 -16.61 18.37
N LEU A 60 6.93 -16.17 19.61
CA LEU A 60 7.35 -14.87 20.11
C LEU A 60 8.54 -15.06 21.07
N LEU A 61 9.57 -14.24 20.90
CA LEU A 61 10.56 -14.01 21.95
C LEU A 61 10.03 -12.90 22.86
N ALA A 62 10.20 -13.06 24.16
CA ALA A 62 9.82 -12.05 25.14
C ALA A 62 10.97 -11.80 26.10
N ASP A 63 11.02 -10.60 26.67
CA ASP A 63 11.87 -10.35 27.84
C ASP A 63 11.34 -11.11 29.07
N LEU A 64 12.13 -11.14 30.15
CA LEU A 64 11.78 -11.87 31.37
C LEU A 64 10.46 -11.37 32.01
N LYS A 65 10.09 -10.11 31.73
CA LYS A 65 8.89 -9.46 32.27
C LYS A 65 7.68 -9.58 31.33
N LEU A 66 7.84 -10.19 30.16
CA LEU A 66 6.85 -10.24 29.09
C LEU A 66 6.37 -8.86 28.60
N GLU A 67 7.10 -7.78 28.87
CA GLU A 67 6.74 -6.42 28.47
C GLU A 67 6.99 -6.25 26.97
N HIS A 68 8.21 -6.58 26.53
CA HIS A 68 8.59 -6.52 25.13
C HIS A 68 8.52 -7.90 24.50
N LYS A 69 7.76 -8.00 23.40
CA LYS A 69 7.58 -9.23 22.63
C LYS A 69 7.97 -8.99 21.18
N LYS A 70 8.66 -9.94 20.56
CA LYS A 70 9.08 -9.88 19.15
C LYS A 70 8.72 -11.18 18.45
N LEU A 71 8.06 -11.07 17.29
CA LEU A 71 7.83 -12.23 16.43
C LEU A 71 9.15 -12.81 15.94
N HIS A 72 9.42 -14.06 16.30
CA HIS A 72 10.62 -14.79 15.92
C HIS A 72 10.36 -15.73 14.75
N GLN A 73 9.29 -16.51 14.81
CA GLN A 73 8.91 -17.45 13.74
C GLN A 73 7.39 -17.53 13.57
N GLY A 74 6.94 -17.96 12.40
CA GLY A 74 5.54 -18.28 12.16
C GLY A 74 5.35 -18.93 10.79
N ASN A 75 4.18 -19.55 10.58
CA ASN A 75 3.86 -20.24 9.33
C ASN A 75 3.19 -19.28 8.33
N PHE A 76 3.96 -18.69 7.42
CA PHE A 76 3.44 -17.71 6.46
C PHE A 76 3.42 -18.27 5.03
N CYS A 77 2.31 -18.08 4.32
CA CYS A 77 2.17 -18.53 2.92
C CYS A 77 3.04 -17.73 1.95
N LYS A 78 3.38 -16.48 2.30
CA LYS A 78 4.12 -15.50 1.47
C LYS A 78 3.41 -15.10 0.18
N ASN A 79 2.12 -15.41 0.03
CA ASN A 79 1.32 -14.92 -1.08
C ASN A 79 1.08 -13.41 -0.90
N ARG A 80 1.27 -12.62 -1.99
CA ARG A 80 1.17 -11.16 -1.96
C ARG A 80 -0.21 -10.62 -1.60
N PHE A 81 -1.26 -11.41 -1.85
CA PHE A 81 -2.65 -11.05 -1.58
C PHE A 81 -3.13 -11.53 -0.21
N CYS A 82 -2.35 -12.38 0.48
CA CYS A 82 -2.70 -12.83 1.81
C CYS A 82 -2.67 -11.63 2.78
N PRO A 83 -3.78 -11.31 3.49
CA PRO A 83 -3.85 -10.16 4.38
C PRO A 83 -2.76 -10.16 5.46
N MET A 84 -2.43 -11.34 6.00
CA MET A 84 -1.35 -11.53 6.98
C MET A 84 0.03 -11.24 6.38
N CYS A 85 0.34 -11.83 5.22
CA CYS A 85 1.66 -11.69 4.61
C CYS A 85 1.90 -10.29 4.04
N SER A 86 0.89 -9.73 3.38
CA SER A 86 0.93 -8.37 2.81
C SER A 86 1.14 -7.32 3.89
N TRP A 87 0.42 -7.43 5.02
CA TRP A 87 0.60 -6.53 6.16
C TRP A 87 2.01 -6.62 6.78
N ARG A 88 2.51 -7.85 6.98
CA ARG A 88 3.88 -8.04 7.51
C ARG A 88 4.95 -7.50 6.58
N MET A 89 4.77 -7.66 5.27
CA MET A 89 5.68 -7.06 4.29
C MET A 89 5.61 -5.54 4.37
N ALA A 90 4.42 -4.95 4.43
CA ALA A 90 4.26 -3.50 4.54
C ALA A 90 4.93 -2.92 5.79
N LEU A 91 4.90 -3.62 6.94
CA LEU A 91 5.63 -3.20 8.14
C LEU A 91 7.14 -3.24 7.95
N LYS A 92 7.65 -4.29 7.31
CA LYS A 92 9.08 -4.42 7.01
C LYS A 92 9.52 -3.32 6.06
N ASP A 93 8.81 -3.14 4.95
CA ASP A 93 9.09 -2.11 3.96
C ASP A 93 9.04 -0.71 4.60
N SER A 94 8.06 -0.45 5.48
CA SER A 94 7.95 0.84 6.18
C SER A 94 9.20 1.16 7.01
N LEU A 95 9.76 0.17 7.72
CA LEU A 95 10.97 0.35 8.52
C LEU A 95 12.20 0.58 7.65
N GLU A 96 12.35 -0.23 6.59
CA GLU A 96 13.47 -0.08 5.65
C GLU A 96 13.44 1.30 4.98
N ILE A 97 12.25 1.73 4.53
CA ILE A 97 12.05 3.04 3.90
C ILE A 97 12.33 4.16 4.89
N SER A 98 11.87 4.08 6.15
CA SER A 98 12.12 5.15 7.12
C SER A 98 13.60 5.34 7.41
N ILE A 99 14.36 4.25 7.57
CA ILE A 99 15.81 4.28 7.80
C ILE A 99 16.53 4.88 6.59
N LEU A 100 16.18 4.44 5.38
CA LEU A 100 16.76 4.97 4.15
C LEU A 100 16.47 6.46 3.98
N MET A 101 15.23 6.88 4.25
CA MET A 101 14.84 8.28 4.17
C MET A 101 15.60 9.15 5.17
N GLU A 102 15.73 8.70 6.42
CA GLU A 102 16.48 9.40 7.47
C GLU A 102 17.96 9.56 7.08
N HIS A 103 18.60 8.49 6.60
CA HIS A 103 19.99 8.56 6.12
C HIS A 103 20.15 9.56 4.97
N LEU A 104 19.24 9.54 3.98
CA LEU A 104 19.30 10.47 2.86
C LEU A 104 19.12 11.94 3.28
N MET A 105 18.35 12.20 4.34
CA MET A 105 18.14 13.55 4.88
C MET A 105 19.34 14.06 5.66
N LEU A 106 19.94 13.21 6.50
CA LEU A 106 21.02 13.59 7.41
C LEU A 106 22.39 13.61 6.72
N GLU A 107 22.71 12.58 5.93
CA GLU A 107 24.06 12.38 5.38
C GLU A 107 24.18 12.84 3.93
N GLU A 108 23.13 12.70 3.11
CA GLU A 108 23.17 12.97 1.66
C GLU A 108 22.53 14.31 1.25
N ASN A 109 22.11 15.10 2.24
CA ASN A 109 21.50 16.41 2.09
C ASN A 109 20.34 16.41 1.07
N LYS A 110 19.47 15.39 1.16
CA LYS A 110 18.27 15.23 0.32
C LYS A 110 17.02 15.67 1.05
N GLU A 111 16.01 16.00 0.26
CA GLU A 111 14.63 16.23 0.70
C GLU A 111 13.68 15.37 -0.15
N PHE A 112 12.43 15.24 0.30
CA PHE A 112 11.45 14.42 -0.38
C PHE A 112 10.24 15.22 -0.86
N ILE A 113 9.79 14.91 -2.06
CA ILE A 113 8.49 15.36 -2.57
C ILE A 113 7.57 14.15 -2.77
N PHE A 114 6.30 14.35 -2.50
CA PHE A 114 5.27 13.35 -2.73
C PHE A 114 4.43 13.75 -3.94
N LEU A 115 4.29 12.82 -4.88
CA LEU A 115 3.54 12.99 -6.12
C LEU A 115 2.51 11.87 -6.25
N THR A 116 1.24 12.26 -6.40
CA THR A 116 0.16 11.34 -6.77
C THR A 116 -0.17 11.56 -8.24
N LEU A 117 0.11 10.56 -9.08
CA LEU A 117 -0.22 10.57 -10.50
C LEU A 117 -1.48 9.76 -10.72
N THR A 118 -2.59 10.47 -10.93
CA THR A 118 -3.88 9.85 -11.23
C THR A 118 -4.07 9.67 -12.73
N THR A 119 -4.96 8.76 -13.08
CA THR A 119 -5.35 8.48 -14.46
C THR A 119 -6.88 8.49 -14.56
N PRO A 120 -7.46 8.51 -15.77
CA PRO A 120 -8.89 8.31 -15.93
C PRO A 120 -9.36 6.96 -15.37
N ASN A 121 -10.65 6.89 -15.01
CA ASN A 121 -11.28 5.62 -14.70
C ASN A 121 -11.32 4.72 -15.94
N VAL A 122 -11.10 3.41 -15.75
CA VAL A 122 -11.12 2.39 -16.80
C VAL A 122 -12.00 1.23 -16.39
N THR A 123 -12.53 0.50 -17.36
CA THR A 123 -13.30 -0.72 -17.09
C THR A 123 -12.38 -1.84 -16.57
N GLY A 124 -12.98 -2.89 -16.00
CA GLY A 124 -12.21 -4.06 -15.53
C GLY A 124 -11.44 -4.76 -16.65
N GLU A 125 -12.01 -4.81 -17.86
CA GLU A 125 -11.40 -5.43 -19.04
C GLU A 125 -10.16 -4.66 -19.53
N GLU A 126 -10.21 -3.32 -19.48
CA GLU A 126 -9.13 -2.44 -19.94
C GLU A 126 -8.03 -2.25 -18.88
N LEU A 127 -8.29 -2.61 -17.62
CA LEU A 127 -7.42 -2.29 -16.49
C LEU A 127 -5.98 -2.78 -16.68
N GLU A 128 -5.79 -4.00 -17.17
CA GLU A 128 -4.44 -4.54 -17.38
C GLU A 128 -3.67 -3.72 -18.42
N GLN A 129 -4.32 -3.40 -19.54
CA GLN A 129 -3.71 -2.63 -20.61
C GLN A 129 -3.41 -1.20 -20.16
N ALA A 130 -4.35 -0.56 -19.46
CA ALA A 130 -4.18 0.75 -18.87
C ALA A 130 -2.96 0.79 -17.92
N ILE A 131 -2.82 -0.21 -17.03
CA ILE A 131 -1.65 -0.32 -16.14
C ILE A 131 -0.34 -0.43 -16.94
N LYS A 132 -0.30 -1.19 -18.04
CA LYS A 132 0.88 -1.29 -18.90
C LYS A 132 1.23 0.07 -19.50
N GLU A 133 0.24 0.82 -19.96
CA GLU A 133 0.42 2.15 -20.55
C GLU A 133 0.88 3.17 -19.52
N TYR A 134 0.31 3.16 -18.32
CA TYR A 134 0.69 4.05 -17.22
C TYR A 134 2.12 3.79 -16.74
N ASN A 135 2.57 2.53 -16.69
CA ASN A 135 3.97 2.23 -16.41
C ASN A 135 4.90 2.80 -17.48
N LYS A 136 4.54 2.67 -18.76
CA LYS A 136 5.32 3.28 -19.86
C LYS A 136 5.31 4.81 -19.80
N ALA A 137 4.17 5.42 -19.44
CA ALA A 137 4.06 6.87 -19.25
C ALA A 137 4.93 7.35 -18.10
N PHE A 138 4.93 6.63 -16.97
CA PHE A 138 5.80 6.93 -15.84
C PHE A 138 7.28 6.86 -16.20
N GLU A 139 7.68 5.84 -16.97
CA GLU A 139 9.06 5.73 -17.47
C GLU A 139 9.42 6.92 -18.37
N ARG A 140 8.52 7.35 -19.26
CA ARG A 140 8.72 8.55 -20.09
C ARG A 140 8.89 9.80 -19.22
N LEU A 141 8.02 10.00 -18.23
CA LEU A 141 8.07 11.13 -17.30
C LEU A 141 9.45 11.22 -16.63
N MET A 142 9.95 10.10 -16.09
CA MET A 142 11.24 10.06 -15.40
C MET A 142 12.44 10.28 -16.33
N LYS A 143 12.28 10.06 -17.64
CA LYS A 143 13.31 10.32 -18.66
C LYS A 143 13.29 11.76 -19.21
N LEU A 144 12.26 12.57 -18.92
CA LEU A 144 12.22 13.96 -19.35
C LEU A 144 13.39 14.74 -18.73
N LYS A 145 14.01 15.63 -19.52
CA LYS A 145 15.21 16.38 -19.08
C LYS A 145 14.97 17.13 -17.77
N GLU A 146 13.87 17.87 -17.67
CA GLU A 146 13.48 18.63 -16.47
C GLU A 146 13.36 17.72 -15.23
N VAL A 147 12.71 16.57 -15.37
CA VAL A 147 12.49 15.60 -14.28
C VAL A 147 13.80 14.91 -13.90
N LYS A 148 14.55 14.41 -14.88
CA LYS A 148 15.82 13.71 -14.68
C LYS A 148 16.86 14.57 -13.96
N LEU A 149 16.83 15.90 -14.14
CA LEU A 149 17.73 16.81 -13.44
C LEU A 149 17.50 16.81 -11.92
N ILE A 150 16.24 16.79 -11.48
CA ILE A 150 15.87 16.92 -10.06
C ILE A 150 15.79 15.58 -9.33
N VAL A 151 15.36 14.51 -10.00
CA VAL A 151 15.09 13.20 -9.39
C VAL A 151 16.42 12.49 -9.11
N LYS A 152 16.73 12.24 -7.83
CA LYS A 152 17.91 11.46 -7.41
C LYS A 152 17.58 9.99 -7.17
N GLY A 153 16.32 9.71 -6.89
CA GLY A 153 15.77 8.38 -6.70
C GLY A 153 14.28 8.50 -6.37
N TYR A 154 13.55 7.40 -6.46
CA TYR A 154 12.15 7.39 -6.05
C TYR A 154 11.70 6.00 -5.63
N ILE A 155 10.67 5.97 -4.78
CA ILE A 155 9.86 4.79 -4.51
C ILE A 155 8.48 5.07 -5.09
N ARG A 156 7.90 4.08 -5.76
CA ARG A 156 6.54 4.19 -6.31
C ARG A 156 5.68 3.00 -5.93
N LYS A 157 4.40 3.25 -5.74
CA LYS A 157 3.37 2.23 -5.54
C LYS A 157 2.20 2.49 -6.47
N LEU A 158 1.79 1.47 -7.20
CA LEU A 158 0.53 1.47 -7.95
C LEU A 158 -0.60 1.05 -7.01
N GLU A 159 -1.61 1.88 -6.89
CA GLU A 159 -2.86 1.58 -6.20
C GLU A 159 -4.01 1.60 -7.20
N VAL A 160 -4.97 0.69 -7.02
CA VAL A 160 -6.19 0.64 -7.83
C VAL A 160 -7.37 0.76 -6.90
N THR A 161 -8.17 1.79 -7.09
CA THR A 161 -9.45 1.95 -6.38
C THR A 161 -10.59 1.48 -7.26
N TYR A 162 -11.60 0.85 -6.67
CA TYR A 162 -12.78 0.34 -7.37
C TYR A 162 -14.01 1.11 -6.90
N GLN A 163 -14.85 1.55 -7.84
CA GLN A 163 -16.13 2.20 -7.56
C GLN A 163 -17.26 1.18 -7.71
N GLY A 164 -17.66 0.57 -6.59
CA GLY A 164 -18.69 -0.48 -6.57
C GLY A 164 -20.09 0.03 -6.27
N GLU A 165 -20.23 1.28 -5.84
CA GLU A 165 -21.51 1.90 -5.53
C GLU A 165 -22.21 2.36 -6.82
N LYS A 166 -23.35 1.74 -7.14
CA LYS A 166 -24.17 2.07 -8.32
C LYS A 166 -24.82 3.45 -8.25
N TYR A 167 -25.18 3.89 -7.05
CA TYR A 167 -25.84 5.17 -6.80
C TYR A 167 -25.00 6.04 -5.87
N ILE A 168 -25.09 7.35 -6.05
CA ILE A 168 -24.39 8.33 -5.23
C ILE A 168 -24.95 8.28 -3.80
N THR A 169 -24.17 7.72 -2.88
CA THR A 169 -24.52 7.64 -1.46
C THR A 169 -24.20 8.94 -0.73
N LYS A 170 -24.81 9.16 0.45
CA LYS A 170 -24.43 10.28 1.34
C LYS A 170 -22.94 10.28 1.69
N LYS A 171 -22.34 9.09 1.80
CA LYS A 171 -20.91 8.91 2.08
C LYS A 171 -20.05 9.35 0.89
N LEU A 172 -20.43 8.97 -0.34
CA LEU A 172 -19.75 9.41 -1.55
C LEU A 172 -19.88 10.92 -1.73
N TRP A 173 -21.08 11.46 -1.56
CA TRP A 173 -21.35 12.90 -1.64
C TRP A 173 -20.42 13.70 -0.73
N ARG A 174 -20.29 13.29 0.54
CA ARG A 174 -19.39 13.97 1.50
C ARG A 174 -17.93 13.97 1.04
N LYS A 175 -17.49 12.94 0.30
CA LYS A 175 -16.10 12.83 -0.18
C LYS A 175 -15.85 13.60 -1.48
N LYS A 176 -16.82 13.64 -2.39
CA LYS A 176 -16.68 14.13 -3.77
C LYS A 176 -17.70 15.23 -4.10
N LYS A 177 -18.06 16.05 -3.12
CA LYS A 177 -19.13 17.05 -3.22
C LYS A 177 -18.97 17.94 -4.45
N GLU A 178 -17.83 18.61 -4.57
CA GLU A 178 -17.54 19.53 -5.66
C GLU A 178 -17.58 18.85 -7.05
N TYR A 179 -17.09 17.60 -7.14
CA TYR A 179 -17.16 16.82 -8.37
C TYR A 179 -18.59 16.56 -8.83
N TYR A 180 -19.49 16.17 -7.90
CA TYR A 180 -20.88 15.93 -8.23
C TYR A 180 -21.64 17.23 -8.52
N GLU A 181 -21.37 18.29 -7.76
CA GLU A 181 -21.97 19.61 -7.97
C GLU A 181 -21.62 20.18 -9.35
N ASN A 182 -20.34 20.11 -9.75
CA ASN A 182 -19.87 20.55 -11.07
C ASN A 182 -20.49 19.74 -12.23
N LYS A 183 -20.99 18.53 -11.95
CA LYS A 183 -21.69 17.68 -12.91
C LYS A 183 -23.22 17.75 -12.80
N GLY A 184 -23.76 18.56 -11.89
CA GLY A 184 -25.20 18.69 -11.65
C GLY A 184 -25.86 17.45 -11.04
N LEU A 185 -25.08 16.57 -10.41
CA LEU A 185 -25.56 15.31 -9.82
C LEU A 185 -25.98 15.51 -8.36
N LYS A 186 -26.81 14.60 -7.85
CA LYS A 186 -27.35 14.59 -6.48
C LYS A 186 -27.25 13.22 -5.84
N VAL A 187 -27.42 13.17 -4.52
CA VAL A 187 -27.53 11.90 -3.78
C VAL A 187 -28.73 11.11 -4.31
N GLY A 188 -28.50 9.85 -4.68
CA GLY A 188 -29.48 8.97 -5.29
C GLY A 188 -29.33 8.81 -6.81
N ASP A 189 -28.63 9.73 -7.48
CA ASP A 189 -28.37 9.61 -8.92
C ASP A 189 -27.38 8.47 -9.20
N LEU A 190 -27.32 8.03 -10.47
CA LEU A 190 -26.34 7.05 -10.93
C LEU A 190 -24.91 7.59 -10.78
N GLU A 191 -24.03 6.78 -10.21
CA GLU A 191 -22.61 7.11 -10.10
C GLU A 191 -21.95 7.02 -11.49
N PRO A 192 -21.36 8.11 -12.03
CA PRO A 192 -20.80 8.13 -13.38
C PRO A 192 -19.66 7.14 -13.60
N ASN A 193 -18.95 6.79 -12.52
CA ASN A 193 -17.81 5.88 -12.57
C ASN A 193 -18.18 4.49 -12.00
N TYR A 194 -19.47 4.14 -11.94
CA TYR A 194 -19.89 2.84 -11.43
C TYR A 194 -19.24 1.70 -12.22
N ASP A 195 -18.77 0.69 -11.50
CA ASP A 195 -18.13 -0.51 -12.05
C ASP A 195 -16.84 -0.21 -12.84
N THR A 196 -16.12 0.83 -12.41
CA THR A 196 -14.82 1.20 -12.98
C THR A 196 -13.73 1.22 -11.92
N TYR A 197 -12.50 1.20 -12.41
CA TYR A 197 -11.27 1.17 -11.63
C TYR A 197 -10.48 2.45 -11.89
N ASN A 198 -9.90 3.02 -10.84
CA ASN A 198 -9.00 4.15 -10.92
C ASN A 198 -7.60 3.77 -10.42
N PRO A 199 -6.70 3.39 -11.35
CA PRO A 199 -5.30 3.17 -11.06
C PRO A 199 -4.55 4.51 -10.91
N HIS A 200 -3.70 4.60 -9.91
CA HIS A 200 -2.87 5.79 -9.66
C HIS A 200 -1.54 5.40 -9.01
N PHE A 201 -0.52 6.23 -9.25
CA PHE A 201 0.77 6.07 -8.59
C PHE A 201 0.89 7.02 -7.40
N HIS A 202 1.36 6.48 -6.29
CA HIS A 202 1.96 7.25 -5.21
C HIS A 202 3.46 7.15 -5.32
N VAL A 203 4.14 8.30 -5.40
CA VAL A 203 5.56 8.39 -5.66
C VAL A 203 6.22 9.29 -4.63
N VAL A 204 7.20 8.75 -3.91
CA VAL A 204 8.10 9.52 -3.06
C VAL A 204 9.39 9.72 -3.83
N ILE A 205 9.78 10.96 -4.08
CA ILE A 205 10.93 11.32 -4.91
C ILE A 205 11.97 12.01 -4.03
N ALA A 206 13.21 11.52 -4.06
CA ALA A 206 14.36 12.18 -3.46
C ALA A 206 14.86 13.30 -4.39
N VAL A 207 14.98 14.51 -3.85
CA VAL A 207 15.51 15.71 -4.52
C VAL A 207 16.61 16.33 -3.66
N ASN A 208 17.38 17.27 -4.22
CA ASN A 208 18.35 18.01 -3.42
C ASN A 208 17.62 18.92 -2.41
N LYS A 209 18.19 19.15 -1.22
CA LYS A 209 17.59 20.03 -0.20
C LYS A 209 17.29 21.44 -0.67
N SER A 210 18.04 21.94 -1.64
CA SER A 210 17.81 23.25 -2.26
C SER A 210 16.65 23.29 -3.26
N TYR A 211 15.96 22.17 -3.54
CA TYR A 211 14.95 22.04 -4.60
C TYR A 211 13.91 23.17 -4.59
N PHE A 212 13.34 23.50 -3.44
CA PHE A 212 12.27 24.49 -3.32
C PHE A 212 12.73 25.94 -3.54
N GLY A 213 14.03 26.22 -3.46
CA GLY A 213 14.62 27.53 -3.75
C GLY A 213 15.39 27.58 -5.07
N ASN A 214 15.44 26.48 -5.82
CA ASN A 214 16.22 26.36 -7.05
C ASN A 214 15.37 26.71 -8.28
N ARG A 215 16.02 27.23 -9.33
CA ARG A 215 15.41 27.46 -10.65
C ARG A 215 14.91 26.17 -11.31
N THR A 216 15.36 25.01 -10.86
CA THR A 216 14.89 23.70 -11.32
C THR A 216 13.62 23.21 -10.60
N TYR A 217 13.01 24.03 -9.74
CA TYR A 217 11.75 23.69 -9.09
C TYR A 217 10.64 23.44 -10.12
N ILE A 218 9.90 22.34 -9.96
CA ILE A 218 8.75 21.99 -10.80
C ILE A 218 7.49 22.20 -9.97
N SER A 219 6.65 23.16 -10.39
CA SER A 219 5.36 23.44 -9.77
C SER A 219 4.36 22.30 -9.97
N ARG A 220 3.29 22.29 -9.19
CA ARG A 220 2.21 21.30 -9.32
C ARG A 220 1.60 21.31 -10.73
N GLU A 221 1.35 22.50 -11.26
CA GLU A 221 0.78 22.71 -12.60
C GLU A 221 1.73 22.16 -13.67
N ARG A 222 3.04 22.40 -13.52
CA ARG A 222 4.04 21.87 -14.44
C ARG A 222 4.15 20.34 -14.35
N TRP A 223 4.07 19.75 -13.16
CA TRP A 223 4.00 18.30 -13.00
C TRP A 223 2.80 17.69 -13.73
N LEU A 224 1.64 18.35 -13.65
CA LEU A 224 0.43 17.92 -14.36
C LEU A 224 0.62 17.96 -15.88
N GLU A 225 1.20 19.04 -16.42
CA GLU A 225 1.53 19.14 -17.85
C GLU A 225 2.49 18.04 -18.31
N LEU A 226 3.58 17.83 -17.55
CA LEU A 226 4.57 16.80 -17.85
C LEU A 226 3.95 15.40 -17.80
N TRP A 227 3.02 15.17 -16.87
CA TRP A 227 2.29 13.92 -16.77
C TRP A 227 1.37 13.69 -17.97
N LYS A 228 0.51 14.66 -18.32
CA LYS A 228 -0.36 14.58 -19.51
C LYS A 228 0.45 14.32 -20.79
N LYS A 229 1.54 15.08 -20.97
CA LYS A 229 2.48 14.86 -22.09
C LYS A 229 3.06 13.44 -22.10
N SER A 230 3.39 12.91 -20.92
CA SER A 230 3.94 11.55 -20.79
C SER A 230 2.88 10.49 -21.04
N MET A 231 1.63 10.76 -20.70
CA MET A 231 0.47 9.93 -21.03
C MET A 231 0.15 9.93 -22.52
N LYS A 232 0.57 11.00 -23.24
CA LYS A 232 0.17 11.32 -24.62
C LYS A 232 -1.29 11.77 -24.73
N ASP A 233 -1.73 12.45 -23.66
CA ASP A 233 -3.05 13.09 -23.55
C ASP A 233 -3.03 14.52 -24.09
#